data_AF-A0A970ZU62-F1
#
_entry.id   AF-A0A970ZU62-F1
#
_cell.length_a   1.000
_cell.length_b   1.000
_cell.length_c   1.000
_cell.angle_alpha   90.00
_cell.angle_beta   90.00
_cell.angle_gamma   90.00
#
_symmetry.space_group_name_H-M   'P 1'
#
loop_
_entity.id
_entity.type
_entity.pdbx_description
1 polymer ?
#
loop_
_entity_poly.entity_id
_entity_poly.type
_entity_poly.pdbx_seq_one_letter_code
_entity_poly.pdbx_strand_id
1 'polypeptide(L)'
;VGREANAVYGEEWNGVQTGVLHHRHHFGAVEKPISPYVIPGDPESGVLPRVSAEDPGVKGEGDHRVQAYCFRMCLTDHPENRVPFPKPEGYDPGQYELLLRIFEAGWRETFHKFVPLPNHKTDTNNHGPFSTDNIGYNYDYPEASYERRREIIQEHETYQKGWLYFIANDPRVPEEVQKEMQRWGLAKDEFTDNGHWPHQLYIREARRMVGDFVMTENELRKKNPTPESVGMGSYTIDSHNTQRYITPEGYVQNEGDIGVSTRGPYEIAYGSLVPKKEQCSNLMVPVCVSSSHIAFGSIRMEPVFMILAHSAATAAVMALDEGIAVQDVDYGKLREKLLAEGQILEHDAPLAGGRGTSPRKLPGIVVDNEQAVSTGSWTESGSAEAFVGFGYFHDGNANKGRASALFQTKIEKAGSYTVRLAYPPNNNRASNVPVEVTHGGGVEKILVNQKKAPSDGLFETLGTFDFPVGEASVKVSNTGTDGYVILDAVQWLPAEE
;
A
#
# COMPACT_ATOMS: atom_id res chain seq x y z
N VAL A 1 3.87 0.23 -19.58
CA VAL A 1 4.52 0.38 -18.25
C VAL A 1 4.09 1.72 -17.68
N GLY A 2 3.89 1.82 -16.37
CA GLY A 2 3.45 3.04 -15.71
C GLY A 2 2.32 2.80 -14.72
N ARG A 3 1.52 3.83 -14.46
CA ARG A 3 0.35 3.78 -13.57
C ARG A 3 -0.93 3.69 -14.38
N GLU A 4 -1.79 2.76 -14.04
CA GLU A 4 -3.13 2.72 -14.60
C GLU A 4 -4.00 3.81 -13.95
N ALA A 5 -5.00 4.32 -14.69
CA ALA A 5 -5.95 5.28 -14.12
C ALA A 5 -6.86 4.58 -13.10
N ASN A 6 -7.35 5.32 -12.10
CA ASN A 6 -8.33 4.83 -11.12
C ASN A 6 -9.54 4.17 -11.80
N ALA A 7 -10.01 4.75 -12.91
CA ALA A 7 -11.15 4.25 -13.67
C ALA A 7 -10.93 2.89 -14.36
N VAL A 8 -9.68 2.44 -14.52
CA VAL A 8 -9.37 1.16 -15.19
C VAL A 8 -9.85 -0.03 -14.34
N TYR A 9 -9.62 0.03 -13.03
CA TYR A 9 -9.94 -1.06 -12.10
C TYR A 9 -10.81 -0.62 -10.91
N GLY A 10 -11.33 0.61 -10.90
CA GLY A 10 -12.09 1.15 -9.77
C GLY A 10 -11.24 1.34 -8.51
N GLU A 11 -9.96 1.68 -8.68
CA GLU A 11 -9.01 1.89 -7.59
C GLU A 11 -9.05 3.33 -7.07
N GLU A 12 -8.60 3.56 -5.84
CA GLU A 12 -8.57 4.88 -5.21
C GLU A 12 -7.18 5.51 -5.31
N TRP A 13 -6.15 4.68 -5.10
CA TRP A 13 -4.76 5.10 -4.89
C TRP A 13 -3.85 4.90 -6.10
N ASN A 14 -4.38 4.41 -7.21
CA ASN A 14 -3.61 4.28 -8.45
C ASN A 14 -3.53 5.62 -9.23
N GLY A 15 -2.77 5.67 -10.31
CA GLY A 15 -2.62 6.87 -11.12
C GLY A 15 -1.88 8.02 -10.42
N VAL A 16 -2.07 9.23 -10.94
CA VAL A 16 -1.51 10.48 -10.38
C VAL A 16 -2.19 10.80 -9.05
N GLN A 17 -1.42 11.12 -8.00
CA GLN A 17 -1.90 11.35 -6.64
C GLN A 17 -1.45 12.71 -6.09
N THR A 18 -1.62 13.78 -6.86
CA THR A 18 -1.27 15.14 -6.41
C THR A 18 -2.00 15.52 -5.11
N GLY A 19 -1.28 16.21 -4.23
CA GLY A 19 -1.80 16.63 -2.91
C GLY A 19 -1.95 15.51 -1.88
N VAL A 20 -1.63 14.24 -2.22
CA VAL A 20 -1.55 13.15 -1.24
C VAL A 20 -0.17 13.17 -0.60
N LEU A 21 -0.13 13.33 0.72
CA LEU A 21 1.09 13.45 1.50
C LEU A 21 1.17 12.28 2.49
N HIS A 22 1.41 11.09 1.98
CA HIS A 22 1.71 9.92 2.81
C HIS A 22 3.19 9.87 3.15
N HIS A 23 3.51 9.15 4.22
CA HIS A 23 4.85 9.08 4.80
C HIS A 23 5.44 10.48 5.04
N ARG A 24 6.76 10.61 5.20
CA ARG A 24 7.45 11.89 5.37
C ARG A 24 8.48 12.12 4.25
N HIS A 25 8.23 11.59 3.06
CA HIS A 25 9.11 11.73 1.88
C HIS A 25 8.70 12.89 0.94
N HIS A 26 8.03 13.91 1.47
CA HIS A 26 7.43 15.01 0.73
C HIS A 26 7.77 16.37 1.37
N PHE A 27 7.60 17.47 0.65
CA PHE A 27 7.98 18.82 1.11
C PHE A 27 7.03 19.41 2.19
N GLY A 28 5.98 18.68 2.55
CA GLY A 28 5.16 18.99 3.73
C GLY A 28 5.82 18.56 5.06
N ALA A 29 6.96 17.88 5.00
CA ALA A 29 7.75 17.52 6.19
C ALA A 29 8.59 18.69 6.75
N VAL A 30 8.60 19.84 6.07
CA VAL A 30 9.30 21.07 6.52
C VAL A 30 8.32 22.17 6.89
N GLU A 31 8.76 23.10 7.74
CA GLU A 31 7.89 24.15 8.29
C GLU A 31 7.52 25.24 7.27
N LYS A 32 8.36 25.42 6.23
CA LYS A 32 8.22 26.48 5.25
C LYS A 32 8.16 25.90 3.83
N PRO A 33 7.24 26.38 2.97
CA PRO A 33 7.24 26.02 1.56
C PRO A 33 8.59 26.33 0.90
N ILE A 34 9.04 25.44 0.02
CA ILE A 34 10.33 25.56 -0.66
C ILE A 34 10.10 26.06 -2.09
N SER A 35 10.84 27.08 -2.49
CA SER A 35 10.80 27.56 -3.88
C SER A 35 11.52 26.58 -4.81
N PRO A 36 10.98 26.28 -6.00
CA PRO A 36 11.61 25.44 -7.02
C PRO A 36 12.57 26.21 -7.93
N TYR A 37 12.65 27.54 -7.84
CA TYR A 37 13.35 28.38 -8.82
C TYR A 37 14.78 28.74 -8.39
N VAL A 38 15.66 29.05 -9.35
CA VAL A 38 17.06 29.42 -9.09
C VAL A 38 17.15 30.58 -8.11
N ILE A 39 16.42 31.66 -8.37
CA ILE A 39 16.19 32.75 -7.42
C ILE A 39 14.86 32.47 -6.69
N PRO A 40 14.86 32.31 -5.36
CA PRO A 40 13.63 31.99 -4.62
C PRO A 40 12.49 32.96 -4.91
N GLY A 41 11.36 32.42 -5.35
CA GLY A 41 10.14 33.18 -5.65
C GLY A 41 10.09 33.85 -7.02
N ASP A 42 11.11 33.70 -7.87
CA ASP A 42 11.16 34.28 -9.22
C ASP A 42 11.12 33.17 -10.30
N PRO A 43 9.95 32.92 -10.92
CA PRO A 43 9.81 31.92 -11.98
C PRO A 43 10.70 32.17 -13.21
N GLU A 44 11.04 33.42 -13.51
CA GLU A 44 11.84 33.80 -14.68
C GLU A 44 13.33 33.46 -14.49
N SER A 45 13.76 33.19 -13.26
CA SER A 45 15.13 32.78 -12.95
C SER A 45 15.48 31.35 -13.39
N GLY A 46 14.48 30.60 -13.85
CA GLY A 46 14.61 29.18 -14.22
C GLY A 46 14.34 28.24 -13.05
N VAL A 47 14.13 26.96 -13.37
CA VAL A 47 13.79 25.91 -12.41
C VAL A 47 15.05 25.17 -11.96
N LEU A 48 15.13 24.85 -10.66
CA LEU A 48 16.24 24.07 -10.09
C LEU A 48 16.29 22.66 -10.69
N PRO A 49 17.48 22.03 -10.73
CA PRO A 49 17.61 20.65 -11.18
C PRO A 49 16.66 19.69 -10.44
N ARG A 50 16.22 18.65 -11.15
CA ARG A 50 15.38 17.55 -10.62
C ARG A 50 13.99 17.99 -10.12
N VAL A 51 13.52 19.14 -10.58
CA VAL A 51 12.12 19.57 -10.50
C VAL A 51 11.55 19.60 -11.91
N SER A 52 10.41 18.95 -12.12
CA SER A 52 9.68 19.03 -13.37
C SER A 52 8.94 20.38 -13.46
N ALA A 53 9.11 21.06 -14.59
CA ALA A 53 8.31 22.24 -14.95
C ALA A 53 7.02 21.86 -15.70
N GLU A 54 6.83 20.57 -16.00
CA GLU A 54 5.61 20.08 -16.66
C GLU A 54 4.44 20.03 -15.67
N ASP A 55 3.23 20.04 -16.22
CA ASP A 55 2.02 19.78 -15.44
C ASP A 55 2.09 18.36 -14.81
N PRO A 56 1.80 18.21 -13.50
CA PRO A 56 1.91 16.92 -12.83
C PRO A 56 0.88 15.89 -13.33
N GLY A 57 -0.15 16.32 -14.04
CA GLY A 57 -1.29 15.51 -14.45
C GLY A 57 -2.47 15.62 -13.49
N VAL A 58 -3.62 15.11 -13.94
CA VAL A 58 -4.87 15.15 -13.17
C VAL A 58 -4.92 13.97 -12.20
N LYS A 59 -5.29 14.25 -10.94
CA LYS A 59 -5.40 13.22 -9.91
C LYS A 59 -6.33 12.07 -10.35
N GLY A 60 -5.84 10.83 -10.23
CA GLY A 60 -6.52 9.59 -10.62
C GLY A 60 -6.34 9.18 -12.07
N GLU A 61 -5.72 10.00 -12.93
CA GLU A 61 -5.39 9.60 -14.30
C GLU A 61 -4.13 8.73 -14.35
N GLY A 62 -4.07 7.87 -15.36
CA GLY A 62 -2.92 7.01 -15.61
C GLY A 62 -1.81 7.75 -16.35
N ASP A 63 -0.57 7.28 -16.20
CA ASP A 63 0.58 7.82 -16.92
C ASP A 63 1.69 6.77 -17.11
N HIS A 64 2.81 7.18 -17.70
CA HIS A 64 3.96 6.31 -17.98
C HIS A 64 4.96 6.21 -16.82
N ARG A 65 4.73 6.95 -15.72
CA ARG A 65 5.71 7.12 -14.63
C ARG A 65 5.66 5.91 -13.70
N VAL A 66 6.76 5.60 -13.06
CA VAL A 66 6.87 4.50 -12.08
C VAL A 66 7.64 4.98 -10.86
N GLN A 67 7.59 4.22 -9.77
CA GLN A 67 8.28 4.56 -8.52
C GLN A 67 9.76 4.83 -8.74
N ALA A 68 10.31 5.84 -8.06
CA ALA A 68 11.71 6.20 -8.16
C ALA A 68 12.64 5.04 -7.77
N TYR A 69 13.83 5.01 -8.38
CA TYR A 69 14.88 4.03 -8.06
C TYR A 69 15.99 4.69 -7.24
N CYS A 70 16.73 3.88 -6.48
CA CYS A 70 17.93 4.28 -5.75
C CYS A 70 18.90 3.10 -5.62
N PHE A 71 20.07 3.32 -5.06
CA PHE A 71 20.90 2.24 -4.52
C PHE A 71 20.62 2.07 -3.03
N ARG A 72 20.53 0.83 -2.57
CA ARG A 72 20.51 0.48 -1.14
C ARG A 72 21.95 0.31 -0.69
N MET A 73 22.38 1.06 0.31
CA MET A 73 23.79 1.19 0.65
C MET A 73 24.11 0.51 1.96
N CYS A 74 25.22 -0.25 1.98
CA CYS A 74 25.82 -0.72 3.22
C CYS A 74 26.90 0.26 3.68
N LEU A 75 26.56 1.13 4.63
CA LEU A 75 27.49 2.14 5.17
C LEU A 75 28.09 1.67 6.49
N THR A 76 29.24 2.21 6.87
CA THR A 76 29.89 1.91 8.16
C THR A 76 30.43 3.15 8.83
N ASP A 77 30.37 3.17 10.17
CA ASP A 77 31.03 4.16 11.02
C ASP A 77 32.32 3.62 11.68
N HIS A 78 32.72 2.38 11.38
CA HIS A 78 33.92 1.76 11.92
C HIS A 78 35.19 2.31 11.23
N PRO A 79 36.06 3.07 11.91
CA PRO A 79 37.13 3.84 11.25
C PRO A 79 38.09 3.01 10.39
N GLU A 80 38.44 1.81 10.85
CA GLU A 80 39.35 0.92 10.10
C GLU A 80 38.71 0.35 8.84
N ASN A 81 37.37 0.16 8.84
CA ASN A 81 36.59 -0.37 7.72
C ASN A 81 35.98 0.74 6.84
N ARG A 82 36.16 2.01 7.18
CA ARG A 82 35.49 3.12 6.50
C ARG A 82 36.27 3.64 5.30
N VAL A 83 35.64 3.68 4.13
CA VAL A 83 36.07 4.46 2.97
C VAL A 83 35.27 5.76 2.91
N PRO A 84 35.90 6.94 2.88
CA PRO A 84 35.19 8.20 2.69
C PRO A 84 34.33 8.19 1.43
N PHE A 85 33.19 8.90 1.46
CA PHE A 85 32.32 8.99 0.28
C PHE A 85 33.09 9.56 -0.92
N PRO A 86 33.11 8.86 -2.06
CA PRO A 86 33.85 9.32 -3.22
C PRO A 86 33.18 10.55 -3.84
N LYS A 87 33.97 11.51 -4.31
CA LYS A 87 33.48 12.53 -5.23
C LYS A 87 33.30 11.88 -6.61
N PRO A 88 32.07 11.74 -7.14
CA PRO A 88 31.89 11.08 -8.43
C PRO A 88 32.41 11.94 -9.59
N GLU A 89 32.76 11.28 -10.69
CA GLU A 89 33.00 11.98 -11.96
C GLU A 89 31.72 12.68 -12.41
N GLY A 90 31.84 13.90 -12.94
CA GLY A 90 30.69 14.72 -13.30
C GLY A 90 29.93 15.34 -12.12
N TYR A 91 30.47 15.28 -10.89
CA TYR A 91 29.87 15.92 -9.72
C TYR A 91 29.61 17.42 -9.92
N ASP A 92 28.34 17.80 -9.77
CA ASP A 92 27.87 19.18 -9.77
C ASP A 92 27.11 19.47 -8.46
N PRO A 93 27.62 20.35 -7.57
CA PRO A 93 26.94 20.69 -6.33
C PRO A 93 25.59 21.40 -6.56
N GLY A 94 25.37 22.01 -7.73
CA GLY A 94 24.10 22.67 -8.08
C GLY A 94 22.91 21.70 -8.14
N GLN A 95 23.17 20.40 -8.33
CA GLN A 95 22.14 19.35 -8.31
C GLN A 95 21.44 19.20 -6.95
N TYR A 96 22.04 19.73 -5.88
CA TYR A 96 21.60 19.53 -4.49
C TYR A 96 21.10 20.83 -3.83
N GLU A 97 20.82 21.89 -4.61
CA GLU A 97 20.37 23.17 -4.06
C GLU A 97 19.05 23.04 -3.26
N LEU A 98 18.13 22.17 -3.70
CA LEU A 98 16.92 21.86 -2.94
C LEU A 98 17.21 21.25 -1.56
N LEU A 99 18.28 20.48 -1.43
CA LEU A 99 18.69 19.88 -0.16
C LEU A 99 19.11 20.96 0.86
N LEU A 100 19.80 22.02 0.40
CA LEU A 100 20.11 23.16 1.25
C LEU A 100 18.85 23.88 1.71
N ARG A 101 17.89 24.11 0.80
CA ARG A 101 16.64 24.78 1.13
C ARG A 101 15.81 24.01 2.16
N ILE A 102 15.77 22.68 2.10
CA ILE A 102 15.07 21.89 3.14
C ILE A 102 15.80 21.95 4.49
N PHE A 103 17.14 22.02 4.49
CA PHE A 103 17.90 22.24 5.72
C PHE A 103 17.67 23.63 6.32
N GLU A 104 17.63 24.67 5.50
CA GLU A 104 17.29 26.04 5.93
C GLU A 104 15.86 26.14 6.47
N ALA A 105 14.93 25.33 5.95
CA ALA A 105 13.57 25.20 6.46
C ALA A 105 13.45 24.29 7.70
N GLY A 106 14.57 23.87 8.29
CA GLY A 106 14.62 23.19 9.59
C GLY A 106 14.61 21.66 9.54
N TRP A 107 14.65 21.03 8.36
CA TRP A 107 14.64 19.57 8.27
C TRP A 107 15.94 18.96 8.83
N ARG A 108 15.86 17.93 9.68
CA ARG A 108 17.03 17.26 10.30
C ARG A 108 16.93 15.73 10.36
N GLU A 109 16.05 15.14 9.57
CA GLU A 109 15.78 13.69 9.63
C GLU A 109 16.70 12.83 8.74
N THR A 110 17.80 13.39 8.20
CA THR A 110 18.73 12.75 7.24
C THR A 110 19.08 11.29 7.56
N PHE A 111 19.25 10.96 8.85
CA PHE A 111 19.74 9.66 9.31
C PHE A 111 18.62 8.68 9.73
N HIS A 112 17.34 9.02 9.57
CA HIS A 112 16.22 8.16 10.01
C HIS A 112 16.19 6.78 9.32
N LYS A 113 16.74 6.66 8.11
CA LYS A 113 16.82 5.40 7.36
C LYS A 113 18.24 4.83 7.29
N PHE A 114 19.09 5.16 8.26
CA PHE A 114 20.36 4.48 8.51
C PHE A 114 20.09 3.33 9.48
N VAL A 115 19.47 2.26 8.98
CA VAL A 115 19.01 1.15 9.84
C VAL A 115 20.23 0.33 10.27
N PRO A 116 20.51 0.19 11.58
CA PRO A 116 21.69 -0.55 12.03
C PRO A 116 21.63 -2.02 11.64
N LEU A 117 22.77 -2.53 11.17
CA LEU A 117 23.07 -3.94 10.96
C LEU A 117 24.22 -4.36 11.90
N PRO A 118 24.42 -5.67 12.13
CA PRO A 118 25.61 -6.17 12.83
C PRO A 118 26.92 -5.65 12.22
N ASN A 119 27.99 -5.66 13.02
CA ASN A 119 29.36 -5.28 12.61
C ASN A 119 29.51 -3.80 12.19
N HIS A 120 28.86 -2.88 12.90
CA HIS A 120 28.97 -1.43 12.65
C HIS A 120 28.58 -1.04 11.22
N LYS A 121 27.55 -1.70 10.67
CA LYS A 121 27.05 -1.45 9.32
C LYS A 121 25.63 -0.93 9.36
N THR A 122 25.15 -0.40 8.25
CA THR A 122 23.75 -0.04 8.05
C THR A 122 23.17 -0.68 6.81
N ASP A 123 21.85 -0.77 6.80
CA ASP A 123 21.05 -0.84 5.60
C ASP A 123 20.43 0.54 5.36
N THR A 124 21.06 1.34 4.48
CA THR A 124 20.68 2.74 4.26
C THR A 124 19.74 2.89 3.07
N ASN A 125 18.63 3.63 3.25
CA ASN A 125 17.62 3.91 2.23
C ASN A 125 17.21 5.39 2.17
N ASN A 126 16.26 5.70 1.28
CA ASN A 126 15.69 7.02 1.09
C ASN A 126 14.91 7.50 2.35
N HIS A 127 15.09 8.76 2.74
CA HIS A 127 14.27 9.43 3.74
C HIS A 127 14.15 10.93 3.49
N GLY A 128 12.94 11.48 3.65
CA GLY A 128 12.70 12.91 3.52
C GLY A 128 12.37 13.42 2.12
N PRO A 129 12.22 14.75 1.97
CA PRO A 129 11.75 15.39 0.73
C PRO A 129 12.74 15.29 -0.44
N PHE A 130 14.04 15.25 -0.16
CA PHE A 130 15.10 15.18 -1.16
C PHE A 130 16.23 14.28 -0.65
N SER A 131 16.33 13.06 -1.20
CA SER A 131 17.14 11.97 -0.65
C SER A 131 17.70 11.09 -1.77
N THR A 132 17.99 9.82 -1.51
CA THR A 132 18.64 8.90 -2.45
C THR A 132 17.76 8.44 -3.62
N ASP A 133 16.43 8.57 -3.53
CA ASP A 133 15.54 8.30 -4.66
C ASP A 133 15.74 9.37 -5.74
N ASN A 134 16.20 8.95 -6.92
CA ASN A 134 16.41 9.85 -8.06
C ASN A 134 15.13 10.02 -8.88
N ILE A 135 14.16 10.71 -8.27
CA ILE A 135 12.79 10.84 -8.79
C ILE A 135 12.78 11.37 -10.23
N GLY A 136 12.16 10.60 -11.13
CA GLY A 136 11.96 10.97 -12.53
C GLY A 136 13.07 10.55 -13.50
N TYR A 137 14.18 10.01 -13.01
CA TYR A 137 15.33 9.64 -13.85
C TYR A 137 15.32 8.16 -14.27
N ASN A 138 14.28 7.41 -13.90
CA ASN A 138 14.16 5.98 -14.15
C ASN A 138 13.06 5.56 -15.14
N TYR A 139 12.26 6.51 -15.66
CA TYR A 139 11.08 6.18 -16.47
C TYR A 139 11.38 5.32 -17.70
N ASP A 140 12.49 5.59 -18.39
CA ASP A 140 12.89 4.83 -19.58
C ASP A 140 13.36 3.40 -19.26
N TYR A 141 13.83 3.15 -18.03
CA TYR A 141 14.55 1.92 -17.66
C TYR A 141 13.81 0.62 -18.04
N PRO A 142 12.48 0.49 -17.81
CA PRO A 142 11.76 -0.75 -18.08
C PRO A 142 11.72 -1.13 -19.56
N GLU A 143 11.79 -0.16 -20.47
CA GLU A 143 11.68 -0.37 -21.92
C GLU A 143 12.97 -0.06 -22.70
N ALA A 144 13.98 0.50 -22.02
CA ALA A 144 15.28 0.82 -22.55
C ALA A 144 16.09 -0.39 -23.05
N SER A 145 16.98 -0.12 -24.02
CA SER A 145 18.06 -1.04 -24.42
C SER A 145 19.06 -1.24 -23.28
N TYR A 146 19.93 -2.25 -23.42
CA TYR A 146 21.00 -2.47 -22.43
C TYR A 146 21.96 -1.28 -22.32
N GLU A 147 22.26 -0.62 -23.44
CA GLU A 147 23.08 0.60 -23.49
C GLU A 147 22.42 1.70 -22.66
N ARG A 148 21.15 2.00 -22.93
CA ARG A 148 20.41 3.04 -22.24
C ARG A 148 20.21 2.73 -20.76
N ARG A 149 20.01 1.45 -20.39
CA ARG A 149 19.98 1.03 -18.98
C ARG A 149 21.30 1.29 -18.25
N ARG A 150 22.46 1.07 -18.91
CA ARG A 150 23.77 1.40 -18.32
C ARG A 150 23.92 2.90 -18.07
N GLU A 151 23.46 3.74 -19.00
CA GLU A 151 23.44 5.20 -18.81
C GLU A 151 22.56 5.61 -17.61
N ILE A 152 21.36 5.02 -17.50
CA ILE A 152 20.44 5.30 -16.40
C ILE A 152 21.04 4.86 -15.06
N ILE A 153 21.67 3.68 -15.00
CA ILE A 153 22.36 3.20 -13.79
C ILE A 153 23.49 4.15 -13.40
N GLN A 154 24.28 4.61 -14.38
CA GLN A 154 25.35 5.58 -14.15
C GLN A 154 24.82 6.92 -13.63
N GLU A 155 23.70 7.43 -14.18
CA GLU A 155 23.03 8.64 -13.67
C GLU A 155 22.64 8.49 -12.20
N HIS A 156 22.06 7.36 -11.81
CA HIS A 156 21.69 7.11 -10.41
C HIS A 156 22.91 6.97 -9.50
N GLU A 157 23.98 6.34 -9.98
CA GLU A 157 25.22 6.17 -9.22
C GLU A 157 25.90 7.53 -8.99
N THR A 158 26.05 8.33 -10.04
CA THR A 158 26.61 9.69 -9.96
C THR A 158 25.78 10.57 -9.04
N TYR A 159 24.44 10.55 -9.19
CA TYR A 159 23.53 11.30 -8.32
C TYR A 159 23.69 10.93 -6.85
N GLN A 160 23.68 9.64 -6.52
CA GLN A 160 23.63 9.20 -5.12
C GLN A 160 25.00 9.30 -4.44
N LYS A 161 26.09 8.99 -5.14
CA LYS A 161 27.46 9.27 -4.64
C LYS A 161 27.64 10.77 -4.43
N GLY A 162 27.15 11.59 -5.34
CA GLY A 162 27.22 13.03 -5.23
C GLY A 162 26.38 13.56 -4.06
N TRP A 163 25.22 12.97 -3.77
CA TRP A 163 24.38 13.34 -2.61
C TRP A 163 25.12 13.09 -1.29
N LEU A 164 25.76 11.92 -1.15
CA LEU A 164 26.59 11.58 0.02
C LEU A 164 27.78 12.53 0.15
N TYR A 165 28.51 12.74 -0.95
CA TYR A 165 29.65 13.63 -0.98
C TYR A 165 29.25 15.08 -0.65
N PHE A 166 28.13 15.57 -1.19
CA PHE A 166 27.62 16.91 -0.94
C PHE A 166 27.35 17.14 0.54
N ILE A 167 26.57 16.25 1.19
CA ILE A 167 26.28 16.38 2.63
C ILE A 167 27.56 16.35 3.47
N ALA A 168 28.50 15.47 3.13
CA ALA A 168 29.73 15.31 3.89
C ALA A 168 30.74 16.45 3.70
N ASN A 169 30.63 17.28 2.64
CA ASN A 169 31.71 18.21 2.26
C ASN A 169 31.28 19.65 1.92
N ASP A 170 30.03 19.91 1.52
CA ASP A 170 29.62 21.28 1.15
C ASP A 170 29.46 22.14 2.42
N PRO A 171 30.18 23.27 2.55
CA PRO A 171 30.16 24.09 3.77
C PRO A 171 28.81 24.76 4.05
N ARG A 172 27.86 24.74 3.10
CA ARG A 172 26.50 25.27 3.29
C ARG A 172 25.58 24.27 3.99
N VAL A 173 25.95 22.99 4.05
CA VAL A 173 25.23 21.97 4.84
C VAL A 173 25.37 22.31 6.33
N PRO A 174 24.30 22.23 7.14
CA PRO A 174 24.39 22.47 8.58
C PRO A 174 25.49 21.63 9.23
N GLU A 175 26.30 22.26 10.08
CA GLU A 175 27.52 21.70 10.64
C GLU A 175 27.26 20.37 11.38
N GLU A 176 26.15 20.28 12.11
CA GLU A 176 25.73 19.08 12.82
C GLU A 176 25.42 17.90 11.89
N VAL A 177 24.76 18.17 10.75
CA VAL A 177 24.43 17.14 9.75
C VAL A 177 25.69 16.70 9.03
N GLN A 178 26.55 17.66 8.65
CA GLN A 178 27.80 17.37 7.98
C GLN A 178 28.74 16.54 8.87
N LYS A 179 28.92 16.92 10.14
CA LYS A 179 29.76 16.18 11.09
C LYS A 179 29.26 14.76 11.30
N GLU A 180 27.95 14.57 11.43
CA GLU A 180 27.39 13.23 11.57
C GLU A 180 27.60 12.41 10.29
N MET A 181 27.35 12.97 9.10
CA MET A 181 27.59 12.28 7.84
C MET A 181 29.08 11.89 7.66
N GLN A 182 30.01 12.75 8.08
CA GLN A 182 31.46 12.47 8.03
C GLN A 182 31.91 11.34 8.96
N ARG A 183 31.06 10.86 9.87
CA ARG A 183 31.33 9.62 10.64
C ARG A 183 31.11 8.38 9.79
N TRP A 184 30.21 8.45 8.82
CA TRP A 184 29.86 7.36 7.92
C TRP A 184 30.73 7.35 6.66
N GLY A 185 30.78 6.20 6.01
CA GLY A 185 31.43 5.98 4.72
C GLY A 185 31.00 4.65 4.11
N LEU A 186 31.52 4.32 2.93
CA LEU A 186 31.35 2.98 2.36
C LEU A 186 32.17 1.97 3.17
N ALA A 187 31.72 0.72 3.23
CA ALA A 187 32.42 -0.34 3.94
C ALA A 187 33.51 -0.97 3.05
N LYS A 188 34.77 -0.99 3.52
CA LYS A 188 35.94 -1.52 2.78
C LYS A 188 35.81 -3.00 2.46
N ASP A 189 35.08 -3.74 3.28
CA ASP A 189 34.89 -5.19 3.14
C ASP A 189 33.65 -5.57 2.31
N GLU A 190 32.82 -4.60 1.93
CA GLU A 190 31.67 -4.80 1.04
C GLU A 190 32.00 -4.38 -0.39
N PHE A 191 31.42 -5.08 -1.37
CA PHE A 191 31.55 -4.77 -2.81
C PHE A 191 32.99 -4.44 -3.25
N THR A 192 33.96 -5.24 -2.76
CA THR A 192 35.40 -4.98 -2.92
C THR A 192 35.87 -4.95 -4.38
N ASP A 193 35.08 -5.52 -5.28
CA ASP A 193 35.26 -5.56 -6.72
C ASP A 193 34.61 -4.37 -7.47
N ASN A 194 33.86 -3.52 -6.78
CA ASN A 194 33.11 -2.40 -7.37
C ASN A 194 33.32 -1.07 -6.62
N GLY A 195 34.54 -0.84 -6.12
CA GLY A 195 34.88 0.38 -5.38
C GLY A 195 34.02 0.59 -4.13
N HIS A 196 33.58 -0.50 -3.50
CA HIS A 196 32.72 -0.53 -2.32
C HIS A 196 31.29 -0.01 -2.55
N TRP A 197 30.86 0.08 -3.81
CA TRP A 197 29.51 0.51 -4.19
C TRP A 197 28.62 -0.70 -4.54
N PRO A 198 27.35 -0.72 -4.11
CA PRO A 198 26.41 -1.79 -4.47
C PRO A 198 26.27 -1.97 -6.00
N HIS A 199 26.24 -3.23 -6.45
CA HIS A 199 26.14 -3.58 -7.88
C HIS A 199 24.78 -3.27 -8.51
N GLN A 200 23.71 -3.39 -7.74
CA GLN A 200 22.35 -3.38 -8.29
C GLN A 200 21.60 -2.11 -7.92
N LEU A 201 21.04 -1.47 -8.95
CA LEU A 201 20.04 -0.44 -8.79
C LEU A 201 18.77 -1.08 -8.22
N TYR A 202 18.22 -0.50 -7.16
CA TYR A 202 17.01 -0.98 -6.51
C TYR A 202 15.78 -0.59 -7.35
N ILE A 203 15.41 -1.49 -8.25
CA ILE A 203 14.27 -1.37 -9.15
C ILE A 203 13.04 -1.86 -8.42
N ARG A 204 12.15 -0.93 -8.03
CA ARG A 204 10.94 -1.23 -7.28
C ARG A 204 9.81 -1.76 -8.16
N GLU A 205 9.80 -1.33 -9.42
CA GLU A 205 8.72 -1.61 -10.36
C GLU A 205 9.24 -1.48 -11.78
N ALA A 206 8.86 -2.40 -12.67
CA ALA A 206 9.19 -2.35 -14.09
C ALA A 206 8.01 -2.87 -14.93
N ARG A 207 8.25 -3.77 -15.87
CA ARG A 207 7.17 -4.43 -16.62
C ARG A 207 6.36 -5.33 -15.69
N ARG A 208 5.04 -5.22 -15.79
CA ARG A 208 4.08 -6.16 -15.21
C ARG A 208 3.34 -6.86 -16.33
N MET A 209 2.98 -8.12 -16.10
CA MET A 209 2.12 -8.86 -17.00
C MET A 209 0.68 -8.30 -16.92
N VAL A 210 -0.10 -8.48 -17.98
CA VAL A 210 -1.57 -8.42 -17.90
C VAL A 210 -2.06 -9.82 -18.23
N GLY A 211 -2.31 -10.58 -17.18
CA GLY A 211 -2.61 -12.01 -17.21
C GLY A 211 -4.10 -12.32 -17.28
N ASP A 212 -4.45 -13.52 -16.85
CA ASP A 212 -5.83 -13.99 -16.78
C ASP A 212 -6.62 -13.27 -15.67
N PHE A 213 -5.93 -12.96 -14.56
CA PHE A 213 -6.45 -12.10 -13.50
C PHE A 213 -5.44 -10.98 -13.19
N VAL A 214 -5.94 -9.77 -12.94
CA VAL A 214 -5.10 -8.62 -12.52
C VAL A 214 -5.39 -8.37 -11.05
N MET A 215 -4.39 -8.55 -10.18
CA MET A 215 -4.51 -8.17 -8.78
C MET A 215 -4.58 -6.65 -8.64
N THR A 216 -5.56 -6.14 -7.89
CA THR A 216 -5.76 -4.69 -7.71
C THR A 216 -5.79 -4.31 -6.23
N GLU A 217 -5.84 -3.02 -5.96
CA GLU A 217 -6.08 -2.48 -4.63
C GLU A 217 -7.31 -3.12 -3.96
N ASN A 218 -8.32 -3.51 -4.75
CA ASN A 218 -9.57 -4.03 -4.24
C ASN A 218 -9.41 -5.38 -3.57
N GLU A 219 -8.65 -6.30 -4.14
CA GLU A 219 -8.37 -7.61 -3.54
C GLU A 219 -7.45 -7.45 -2.31
N LEU A 220 -6.42 -6.61 -2.42
CA LEU A 220 -5.49 -6.33 -1.32
C LEU A 220 -6.18 -5.72 -0.10
N ARG A 221 -7.20 -4.89 -0.31
CA ARG A 221 -7.99 -4.24 0.76
C ARG A 221 -9.28 -4.99 1.09
N LYS A 222 -9.47 -6.22 0.58
CA LYS A 222 -10.67 -7.06 0.78
C LYS A 222 -12.00 -6.40 0.39
N LYS A 223 -11.97 -5.46 -0.56
CA LYS A 223 -13.19 -4.92 -1.19
C LYS A 223 -13.86 -5.96 -2.08
N ASN A 224 -13.04 -6.79 -2.73
CA ASN A 224 -13.45 -7.92 -3.55
C ASN A 224 -12.79 -9.22 -3.05
N PRO A 225 -13.43 -10.39 -3.26
CA PRO A 225 -12.80 -11.67 -3.00
C PRO A 225 -11.67 -11.94 -4.00
N THR A 226 -10.63 -12.65 -3.56
CA THR A 226 -9.58 -13.14 -4.46
C THR A 226 -9.95 -14.54 -4.96
N PRO A 227 -10.06 -14.77 -6.29
CA PRO A 227 -10.30 -16.10 -6.81
C PRO A 227 -9.04 -16.96 -6.71
N GLU A 228 -9.21 -18.26 -6.50
CA GLU A 228 -8.16 -19.27 -6.73
C GLU A 228 -6.81 -18.93 -6.09
N SER A 229 -6.80 -18.67 -4.78
CA SER A 229 -5.59 -18.25 -4.08
C SER A 229 -4.47 -19.29 -4.13
N VAL A 230 -3.27 -18.82 -4.45
CA VAL A 230 -2.03 -19.61 -4.50
C VAL A 230 -0.95 -19.09 -3.56
N GLY A 231 -1.30 -18.16 -2.67
CA GLY A 231 -0.37 -17.61 -1.70
C GLY A 231 -0.92 -16.36 -1.04
N MET A 232 -0.16 -15.85 -0.08
CA MET A 232 -0.54 -14.69 0.72
C MET A 232 0.49 -13.57 0.60
N GLY A 233 0.01 -12.34 0.51
CA GLY A 233 0.77 -11.13 0.79
C GLY A 233 0.34 -10.51 2.12
N SER A 234 1.18 -9.66 2.71
CA SER A 234 0.85 -9.00 3.99
C SER A 234 1.46 -7.62 4.17
N TYR A 235 2.24 -7.15 3.20
CA TYR A 235 2.85 -5.83 3.28
C TYR A 235 1.81 -4.76 2.99
N THR A 236 1.99 -3.55 3.53
CA THR A 236 1.12 -2.43 3.17
C THR A 236 1.27 -2.11 1.68
N ILE A 237 0.24 -1.50 1.09
CA ILE A 237 0.38 -0.87 -0.23
C ILE A 237 1.38 0.27 -0.07
N ASP A 238 2.55 0.10 -0.66
CA ASP A 238 3.71 0.97 -0.53
C ASP A 238 4.24 1.36 -1.91
N SER A 239 4.05 2.64 -2.25
CA SER A 239 4.61 3.27 -3.44
C SER A 239 5.54 4.39 -3.03
N HIS A 240 6.70 4.51 -3.68
CA HIS A 240 7.59 5.68 -3.56
C HIS A 240 7.18 6.79 -4.53
N ASN A 241 7.66 8.01 -4.26
CA ASN A 241 7.46 9.15 -5.15
C ASN A 241 7.80 8.81 -6.61
N THR A 242 6.91 9.19 -7.51
CA THR A 242 7.05 9.00 -8.96
C THR A 242 7.55 10.27 -9.63
N GLN A 243 7.15 11.45 -9.15
CA GLN A 243 7.56 12.75 -9.71
C GLN A 243 7.79 13.84 -8.66
N ARG A 244 8.53 14.88 -9.05
CA ARG A 244 8.71 16.13 -8.30
C ARG A 244 8.29 17.29 -9.19
N TYR A 245 7.32 18.09 -8.75
CA TYR A 245 6.62 19.07 -9.56
C TYR A 245 6.48 20.42 -8.85
N ILE A 246 6.02 21.44 -9.58
CA ILE A 246 5.70 22.77 -9.06
C ILE A 246 4.19 22.85 -8.81
N THR A 247 3.79 23.17 -7.57
CA THR A 247 2.37 23.33 -7.22
C THR A 247 1.78 24.60 -7.83
N PRO A 248 0.45 24.74 -7.93
CA PRO A 248 -0.19 25.97 -8.41
C PRO A 248 0.21 27.23 -7.63
N GLU A 249 0.60 27.08 -6.37
CA GLU A 249 1.09 28.16 -5.50
C GLU A 249 2.56 28.54 -5.75
N GLY A 250 3.26 27.82 -6.64
CA GLY A 250 4.65 28.11 -7.02
C GLY A 250 5.71 27.48 -6.12
N TYR A 251 5.38 26.40 -5.39
CA TYR A 251 6.31 25.68 -4.51
C TYR A 251 6.64 24.29 -5.05
N VAL A 252 7.78 23.72 -4.63
CA VAL A 252 8.12 22.33 -5.00
C VAL A 252 7.34 21.34 -4.15
N GLN A 253 6.89 20.24 -4.76
CA GLN A 253 6.28 19.11 -4.07
C GLN A 253 6.65 17.76 -4.74
N ASN A 254 6.67 16.68 -3.96
CA ASN A 254 6.76 15.32 -4.50
C ASN A 254 5.37 14.68 -4.57
N GLU A 255 5.18 13.77 -5.52
CA GLU A 255 3.94 13.02 -5.73
C GLU A 255 4.24 11.53 -5.95
N GLY A 256 3.30 10.66 -5.58
CA GLY A 256 3.33 9.22 -5.87
C GLY A 256 3.73 8.35 -4.68
N ASP A 257 4.15 8.96 -3.57
CA ASP A 257 4.42 8.26 -2.31
C ASP A 257 3.11 7.92 -1.59
N ILE A 258 2.82 6.62 -1.46
CA ILE A 258 1.56 6.09 -0.95
C ILE A 258 1.84 5.01 0.09
N GLY A 259 1.28 5.16 1.30
CA GLY A 259 1.24 4.13 2.33
C GLY A 259 -0.19 3.82 2.75
N VAL A 260 -0.73 2.68 2.33
CA VAL A 260 -2.12 2.28 2.64
C VAL A 260 -2.14 0.87 3.24
N SER A 261 -2.86 0.73 4.35
CA SER A 261 -3.04 -0.57 4.99
C SER A 261 -3.86 -1.51 4.12
N THR A 262 -3.40 -2.76 3.98
CA THR A 262 -4.19 -3.88 3.42
C THR A 262 -5.14 -4.48 4.44
N ARG A 263 -5.17 -3.95 5.67
CA ARG A 263 -5.96 -4.43 6.81
C ARG A 263 -5.64 -5.89 7.16
N GLY A 264 -4.36 -6.22 7.14
CA GLY A 264 -3.83 -7.58 7.37
C GLY A 264 -3.47 -8.34 6.09
N PRO A 265 -3.11 -9.63 6.20
CA PRO A 265 -2.77 -10.46 5.06
C PRO A 265 -3.90 -10.53 4.02
N TYR A 266 -3.54 -10.72 2.76
CA TYR A 266 -4.45 -10.82 1.62
C TYR A 266 -4.02 -11.96 0.69
N GLU A 267 -5.00 -12.55 0.01
CA GLU A 267 -4.84 -13.68 -0.90
C GLU A 267 -4.30 -13.22 -2.25
N ILE A 268 -3.59 -14.08 -3.00
CA ILE A 268 -3.07 -13.80 -4.33
C ILE A 268 -3.55 -14.85 -5.32
N ALA A 269 -4.26 -14.41 -6.36
CA ALA A 269 -4.92 -15.28 -7.34
C ALA A 269 -3.94 -16.01 -8.26
N TYR A 270 -4.23 -17.27 -8.58
CA TYR A 270 -3.49 -18.06 -9.58
C TYR A 270 -3.41 -17.38 -10.94
N GLY A 271 -4.53 -16.80 -11.39
CA GLY A 271 -4.63 -16.05 -12.64
C GLY A 271 -3.64 -14.88 -12.76
N SER A 272 -3.08 -14.41 -11.64
CA SER A 272 -2.05 -13.37 -11.64
C SER A 272 -0.67 -13.87 -12.07
N LEU A 273 -0.44 -15.19 -11.99
CA LEU A 273 0.83 -15.84 -12.30
C LEU A 273 0.91 -16.34 -13.75
N VAL A 274 -0.21 -16.32 -14.48
CA VAL A 274 -0.29 -16.84 -15.86
C VAL A 274 -0.69 -15.73 -16.85
N PRO A 275 -0.11 -15.71 -18.05
CA PRO A 275 -0.57 -14.81 -19.10
C PRO A 275 -1.93 -15.28 -19.61
N LYS A 276 -2.59 -14.47 -20.43
CA LYS A 276 -3.77 -14.95 -21.17
C LYS A 276 -3.38 -16.12 -22.05
N LYS A 277 -4.22 -17.16 -22.08
CA LYS A 277 -3.90 -18.44 -22.75
C LYS A 277 -3.56 -18.26 -24.24
N GLU A 278 -4.24 -17.35 -24.92
CA GLU A 278 -4.01 -17.03 -26.33
C GLU A 278 -2.66 -16.33 -26.60
N GLN A 279 -1.99 -15.80 -25.57
CA GLN A 279 -0.69 -15.16 -25.70
C GLN A 279 0.45 -16.15 -25.48
N CYS A 280 0.32 -17.04 -24.49
CA CYS A 280 1.31 -18.06 -24.18
C CYS A 280 0.71 -19.14 -23.26
N SER A 281 0.88 -20.42 -23.59
CA SER A 281 0.27 -21.53 -22.85
C SER A 281 1.21 -22.24 -21.86
N ASN A 282 2.49 -21.85 -21.80
CA ASN A 282 3.54 -22.57 -21.07
C ASN A 282 4.48 -21.65 -20.27
N LEU A 283 3.99 -20.50 -19.81
CA LEU A 283 4.76 -19.51 -19.06
C LEU A 283 4.13 -19.23 -17.69
N MET A 284 4.93 -19.32 -16.63
CA MET A 284 4.59 -18.86 -15.27
C MET A 284 5.41 -17.61 -14.92
N VAL A 285 4.78 -16.63 -14.28
CA VAL A 285 5.39 -15.32 -13.97
C VAL A 285 5.17 -14.97 -12.48
N PRO A 286 6.06 -15.39 -11.56
CA PRO A 286 5.90 -15.16 -10.11
C PRO A 286 6.43 -13.81 -9.60
N VAL A 287 7.16 -13.05 -10.43
CA VAL A 287 7.78 -11.76 -10.04
C VAL A 287 7.10 -10.59 -10.73
N CYS A 288 7.11 -10.57 -12.07
CA CYS A 288 6.40 -9.57 -12.88
C CYS A 288 4.90 -9.91 -13.01
N VAL A 289 4.28 -10.28 -11.89
CA VAL A 289 2.90 -10.77 -11.82
C VAL A 289 1.92 -9.79 -12.44
N SER A 290 0.74 -10.30 -12.76
CA SER A 290 -0.36 -9.50 -13.26
C SER A 290 -1.03 -8.73 -12.12
N SER A 291 -0.73 -7.44 -12.04
CA SER A 291 -1.29 -6.53 -11.05
C SER A 291 -1.33 -5.09 -11.55
N SER A 292 -2.17 -4.26 -10.94
CA SER A 292 -2.06 -2.81 -11.06
C SER A 292 -0.75 -2.29 -10.45
N HIS A 293 -0.34 -1.08 -10.82
CA HIS A 293 0.81 -0.37 -10.24
C HIS A 293 0.72 -0.33 -8.71
N ILE A 294 -0.43 0.09 -8.19
CA ILE A 294 -0.58 0.31 -6.76
C ILE A 294 -0.60 -1.01 -5.98
N ALA A 295 -1.23 -2.07 -6.53
CA ALA A 295 -1.22 -3.39 -5.90
C ALA A 295 0.18 -4.03 -5.90
N PHE A 296 0.95 -3.81 -6.96
CA PHE A 296 2.32 -4.29 -7.05
C PHE A 296 3.19 -3.77 -5.91
N GLY A 297 2.92 -2.54 -5.44
CA GLY A 297 3.60 -1.91 -4.31
C GLY A 297 3.62 -2.77 -3.04
N SER A 298 2.61 -3.62 -2.85
CA SER A 298 2.56 -4.58 -1.74
C SER A 298 3.02 -5.99 -2.13
N ILE A 299 2.67 -6.49 -3.33
CA ILE A 299 2.98 -7.87 -3.75
C ILE A 299 4.49 -8.09 -3.92
N ARG A 300 5.24 -7.04 -4.27
CA ARG A 300 6.65 -7.10 -4.70
C ARG A 300 7.68 -7.47 -3.62
N MET A 301 7.26 -7.95 -2.46
CA MET A 301 8.16 -8.30 -1.36
C MET A 301 8.82 -9.66 -1.60
N GLU A 302 10.10 -9.81 -1.27
CA GLU A 302 10.86 -11.04 -1.51
C GLU A 302 10.22 -12.30 -0.92
N PRO A 303 9.68 -12.30 0.33
CA PRO A 303 8.97 -13.47 0.86
C PRO A 303 7.74 -13.85 0.03
N VAL A 304 7.04 -12.87 -0.53
CA VAL A 304 5.87 -13.11 -1.38
C VAL A 304 6.29 -13.69 -2.72
N PHE A 305 7.37 -13.19 -3.34
CA PHE A 305 7.91 -13.81 -4.55
C PHE A 305 8.35 -15.26 -4.33
N MET A 306 8.92 -15.58 -3.17
CA MET A 306 9.26 -16.97 -2.83
C MET A 306 8.02 -17.86 -2.72
N ILE A 307 6.94 -17.36 -2.09
CA ILE A 307 5.65 -18.03 -2.00
C ILE A 307 5.07 -18.28 -3.40
N LEU A 308 5.00 -17.24 -4.24
CA LEU A 308 4.42 -17.35 -5.58
C LEU A 308 5.26 -18.23 -6.50
N ALA A 309 6.59 -18.24 -6.32
CA ALA A 309 7.49 -19.12 -7.07
C ALA A 309 7.30 -20.60 -6.71
N HIS A 310 7.05 -20.92 -5.43
CA HIS A 310 6.67 -22.28 -5.01
C HIS A 310 5.39 -22.71 -5.73
N SER A 311 4.33 -21.90 -5.63
CA SER A 311 3.05 -22.25 -6.25
C SER A 311 3.11 -22.32 -7.77
N ALA A 312 3.86 -21.42 -8.41
CA ALA A 312 4.12 -21.44 -9.84
C ALA A 312 4.82 -22.73 -10.29
N ALA A 313 5.84 -23.18 -9.55
CA ALA A 313 6.56 -24.40 -9.86
C ALA A 313 5.66 -25.65 -9.70
N THR A 314 4.86 -25.71 -8.63
CA THR A 314 3.91 -26.81 -8.41
C THR A 314 2.89 -26.91 -9.54
N ALA A 315 2.30 -25.80 -9.96
CA ALA A 315 1.37 -25.77 -11.09
C ALA A 315 2.04 -26.11 -12.43
N ALA A 316 3.26 -25.62 -12.68
CA ALA A 316 4.01 -25.94 -13.89
C ALA A 316 4.30 -27.45 -14.01
N VAL A 317 4.66 -28.13 -12.91
CA VAL A 317 4.86 -29.58 -12.91
C VAL A 317 3.54 -30.32 -13.21
N MET A 318 2.42 -29.90 -12.61
CA MET A 318 1.11 -30.50 -12.92
C MET A 318 0.73 -30.33 -14.40
N ALA A 319 0.95 -29.14 -14.96
CA ALA A 319 0.68 -28.87 -16.37
C ALA A 319 1.53 -29.76 -17.29
N LEU A 320 2.81 -29.96 -16.95
CA LEU A 320 3.73 -30.84 -17.68
C LEU A 320 3.30 -32.32 -17.61
N ASP A 321 2.93 -32.80 -16.43
CA ASP A 321 2.51 -34.19 -16.20
C ASP A 321 1.20 -34.52 -16.95
N GLU A 322 0.26 -33.57 -17.00
CA GLU A 322 -1.02 -33.74 -17.69
C GLU A 322 -0.97 -33.36 -19.19
N GLY A 323 0.11 -32.74 -19.65
CA GLY A 323 0.26 -32.30 -21.04
C GLY A 323 -0.69 -31.18 -21.45
N ILE A 324 -1.01 -30.27 -20.52
CA ILE A 324 -1.99 -29.18 -20.67
C ILE A 324 -1.33 -27.81 -20.59
N ALA A 325 -2.07 -26.75 -20.94
CA ALA A 325 -1.62 -25.38 -20.71
C ALA A 325 -1.58 -25.07 -19.21
N VAL A 326 -0.72 -24.14 -18.79
CA VAL A 326 -0.66 -23.73 -17.37
C VAL A 326 -1.98 -23.12 -16.89
N GLN A 327 -2.75 -22.49 -17.77
CA GLN A 327 -4.08 -21.95 -17.47
C GLN A 327 -5.15 -23.04 -17.26
N ASP A 328 -4.90 -24.27 -17.72
CA ASP A 328 -5.88 -25.38 -17.64
C ASP A 328 -5.65 -26.27 -16.40
N VAL A 329 -4.68 -25.94 -15.55
CA VAL A 329 -4.42 -26.68 -14.31
C VAL A 329 -5.66 -26.60 -13.41
N ASP A 330 -6.21 -27.76 -13.04
CA ASP A 330 -7.35 -27.82 -12.13
C ASP A 330 -6.98 -27.22 -10.77
N TYR A 331 -7.62 -26.10 -10.42
CA TYR A 331 -7.34 -25.39 -9.18
C TYR A 331 -7.63 -26.23 -7.93
N GLY A 332 -8.65 -27.10 -7.97
CA GLY A 332 -8.95 -27.99 -6.84
C GLY A 332 -7.79 -28.91 -6.50
N LYS A 333 -7.24 -29.60 -7.51
CA LYS A 333 -6.03 -30.44 -7.36
C LYS A 333 -4.81 -29.62 -6.96
N LEU A 334 -4.63 -28.43 -7.52
CA LEU A 334 -3.50 -27.55 -7.19
C LEU A 334 -3.57 -27.11 -5.72
N ARG A 335 -4.75 -26.67 -5.27
CA ARG A 335 -5.00 -26.25 -3.88
C ARG A 335 -4.69 -27.38 -2.91
N GLU A 336 -5.18 -28.59 -3.17
CA GLU A 336 -4.88 -29.76 -2.33
C GLU A 336 -3.36 -30.01 -2.21
N LYS A 337 -2.65 -29.93 -3.34
CA LYS A 337 -1.20 -30.13 -3.37
C LYS A 337 -0.44 -29.04 -2.61
N LEU A 338 -0.77 -27.77 -2.84
CA LEU A 338 -0.14 -26.64 -2.14
C LEU A 338 -0.35 -26.73 -0.63
N LEU A 339 -1.56 -27.07 -0.17
CA LEU A 339 -1.84 -27.26 1.25
C LEU A 339 -1.05 -28.44 1.84
N ALA A 340 -0.93 -29.55 1.11
CA ALA A 340 -0.10 -30.69 1.53
C ALA A 340 1.39 -30.33 1.61
N GLU A 341 1.85 -29.38 0.80
CA GLU A 341 3.21 -28.81 0.82
C GLU A 341 3.38 -27.69 1.87
N GLY A 342 2.34 -27.41 2.67
CA GLY A 342 2.38 -26.46 3.78
C GLY A 342 2.14 -25.00 3.38
N GLN A 343 1.65 -24.73 2.17
CA GLN A 343 1.24 -23.37 1.81
C GLN A 343 0.05 -22.88 2.63
N ILE A 344 0.06 -21.57 2.90
CA ILE A 344 -1.09 -20.84 3.43
C ILE A 344 -1.75 -20.17 2.24
N LEU A 345 -3.00 -20.55 1.94
CA LEU A 345 -3.75 -20.02 0.80
C LEU A 345 -4.85 -19.05 1.21
N GLU A 346 -5.26 -19.09 2.46
CA GLU A 346 -6.33 -18.26 3.02
C GLU A 346 -5.91 -17.85 4.43
N HIS A 347 -6.25 -16.62 4.84
CA HIS A 347 -5.97 -16.16 6.20
C HIS A 347 -7.15 -15.40 6.79
N ASP A 348 -7.83 -16.11 7.68
CA ASP A 348 -9.02 -15.66 8.39
C ASP A 348 -8.72 -15.14 9.80
N ALA A 349 -7.45 -14.91 10.15
CA ALA A 349 -7.11 -14.55 11.52
C ALA A 349 -7.34 -13.04 11.77
N PRO A 350 -8.14 -12.67 12.78
CA PRO A 350 -8.40 -11.29 13.12
C PRO A 350 -7.19 -10.64 13.80
N LEU A 351 -6.88 -9.40 13.42
CA LEU A 351 -5.74 -8.59 13.88
C LEU A 351 -6.00 -8.09 15.30
N ALA A 352 -5.95 -9.00 16.26
CA ALA A 352 -5.98 -8.68 17.69
C ALA A 352 -5.50 -9.87 18.54
N GLY A 353 -4.55 -10.68 18.06
CA GLY A 353 -4.12 -11.88 18.77
C GLY A 353 -5.20 -12.97 18.82
N GLY A 354 -6.06 -13.05 17.79
CA GLY A 354 -7.12 -14.06 17.69
C GLY A 354 -8.43 -13.73 18.42
N ARG A 355 -8.65 -12.46 18.81
CA ARG A 355 -9.84 -12.04 19.57
C ARG A 355 -11.10 -11.78 18.73
N GLY A 356 -10.97 -11.57 17.42
CA GLY A 356 -12.12 -11.43 16.52
C GLY A 356 -12.69 -12.78 16.09
N THR A 357 -13.83 -12.76 15.40
CA THR A 357 -14.44 -13.93 14.75
C THR A 357 -14.32 -13.79 13.25
N SER A 358 -13.79 -14.81 12.56
CA SER A 358 -13.73 -14.79 11.08
C SER A 358 -15.15 -14.68 10.49
N PRO A 359 -15.41 -13.71 9.59
CA PRO A 359 -16.68 -13.63 8.85
C PRO A 359 -17.02 -14.93 8.12
N ARG A 360 -16.03 -15.63 7.56
CA ARG A 360 -16.24 -16.86 6.77
C ARG A 360 -16.66 -18.06 7.63
N LYS A 361 -16.39 -18.03 8.94
CA LYS A 361 -16.81 -19.07 9.89
C LYS A 361 -18.24 -18.86 10.39
N LEU A 362 -18.84 -17.71 10.10
CA LEU A 362 -20.19 -17.38 10.52
C LEU A 362 -21.20 -17.83 9.45
N PRO A 363 -22.37 -18.35 9.85
CA PRO A 363 -23.39 -18.78 8.90
C PRO A 363 -24.08 -17.58 8.21
N GLY A 364 -24.72 -17.83 7.08
CA GLY A 364 -25.40 -16.78 6.33
C GLY A 364 -24.44 -15.82 5.63
N ILE A 365 -24.93 -14.64 5.27
CA ILE A 365 -24.14 -13.61 4.59
C ILE A 365 -23.66 -12.62 5.65
N VAL A 366 -22.34 -12.42 5.76
CA VAL A 366 -21.74 -11.47 6.71
C VAL A 366 -21.00 -10.38 5.95
N VAL A 367 -21.33 -9.13 6.26
CA VAL A 367 -20.66 -7.93 5.74
C VAL A 367 -19.99 -7.24 6.92
N ASP A 368 -18.65 -7.25 6.92
CA ASP A 368 -17.80 -6.63 7.93
C ASP A 368 -17.69 -5.10 7.75
N ASN A 369 -17.30 -4.35 8.78
CA ASN A 369 -17.17 -2.89 8.75
C ASN A 369 -16.16 -2.44 7.69
N GLU A 370 -15.17 -3.28 7.40
CA GLU A 370 -14.20 -3.02 6.34
C GLU A 370 -14.83 -2.93 4.95
N GLN A 371 -15.95 -3.63 4.74
CA GLN A 371 -16.70 -3.71 3.49
C GLN A 371 -17.82 -2.67 3.40
N ALA A 372 -18.11 -1.95 4.49
CA ALA A 372 -19.19 -0.97 4.53
C ALA A 372 -18.80 0.34 3.83
N VAL A 373 -19.76 0.95 3.11
CA VAL A 373 -19.59 2.28 2.51
C VAL A 373 -19.83 3.34 3.58
N SER A 374 -18.76 3.96 4.07
CA SER A 374 -18.81 4.93 5.16
C SER A 374 -18.78 6.39 4.70
N THR A 375 -19.54 7.24 5.38
CA THR A 375 -19.43 8.70 5.32
C THR A 375 -19.08 9.26 6.69
N GLY A 376 -18.36 10.39 6.71
CA GLY A 376 -17.86 11.00 7.94
C GLY A 376 -16.57 10.35 8.47
N SER A 377 -16.14 10.78 9.64
CA SER A 377 -14.91 10.29 10.27
C SER A 377 -15.19 9.05 11.12
N TRP A 378 -14.46 7.98 10.83
CA TRP A 378 -14.46 6.74 11.59
C TRP A 378 -13.03 6.41 12.01
N THR A 379 -12.87 5.87 13.22
CA THR A 379 -11.58 5.44 13.75
C THR A 379 -11.63 3.95 14.02
N GLU A 380 -10.63 3.22 13.55
CA GLU A 380 -10.49 1.77 13.76
C GLU A 380 -9.96 1.45 15.16
N SER A 381 -10.46 0.35 15.74
CA SER A 381 -10.05 -0.14 17.04
C SER A 381 -10.22 -1.66 17.14
N GLY A 382 -9.34 -2.31 17.91
CA GLY A 382 -9.44 -3.72 18.30
C GLY A 382 -9.23 -3.91 19.81
N SER A 383 -9.56 -2.89 20.61
CA SER A 383 -9.27 -2.89 22.05
C SER A 383 -10.29 -3.70 22.86
N ALA A 384 -11.56 -3.72 22.44
CA ALA A 384 -12.59 -4.56 23.04
C ALA A 384 -12.49 -6.03 22.58
N GLU A 385 -13.25 -6.91 23.22
CA GLU A 385 -13.42 -8.31 22.83
C GLU A 385 -14.74 -8.48 22.06
N ALA A 386 -14.89 -9.60 21.35
CA ALA A 386 -16.10 -9.98 20.62
C ALA A 386 -16.48 -9.01 19.48
N PHE A 387 -15.71 -9.06 18.41
CA PHE A 387 -16.01 -8.40 17.15
C PHE A 387 -15.77 -9.36 15.96
N VAL A 388 -16.26 -9.02 14.79
CA VAL A 388 -16.06 -9.74 13.54
C VAL A 388 -14.83 -9.17 12.81
N GLY A 389 -14.11 -10.01 12.08
CA GLY A 389 -12.97 -9.55 11.29
C GLY A 389 -11.85 -8.94 12.14
N PHE A 390 -11.13 -7.97 11.60
CA PHE A 390 -9.87 -7.48 12.16
C PHE A 390 -10.05 -6.50 13.34
N GLY A 391 -11.22 -5.89 13.47
CA GLY A 391 -11.52 -4.87 14.47
C GLY A 391 -12.91 -4.31 14.25
N TYR A 392 -13.17 -3.13 14.79
CA TYR A 392 -14.42 -2.40 14.61
C TYR A 392 -14.12 -0.91 14.44
N PHE A 393 -15.05 -0.16 13.86
CA PHE A 393 -14.94 1.29 13.74
C PHE A 393 -15.76 2.00 14.81
N HIS A 394 -15.32 3.20 15.21
CA HIS A 394 -16.07 4.07 16.08
C HIS A 394 -16.04 5.54 15.62
N ASP A 395 -17.12 6.27 15.92
CA ASP A 395 -17.28 7.68 15.51
C ASP A 395 -16.50 8.68 16.39
N GLY A 396 -15.74 8.19 17.36
CA GLY A 396 -15.00 9.04 18.30
C GLY A 396 -15.91 9.81 19.26
N ASN A 397 -17.20 9.49 19.31
CA ASN A 397 -18.25 10.26 19.98
C ASN A 397 -18.25 11.75 19.58
N ALA A 398 -17.94 12.04 18.31
CA ALA A 398 -17.88 13.39 17.77
C ALA A 398 -18.82 13.56 16.57
N ASN A 399 -19.06 14.80 16.15
CA ASN A 399 -19.73 15.12 14.88
C ASN A 399 -21.06 14.36 14.66
N LYS A 400 -21.96 14.37 15.66
CA LYS A 400 -23.24 13.65 15.60
C LYS A 400 -24.08 14.08 14.39
N GLY A 401 -24.65 13.11 13.69
CA GLY A 401 -25.41 13.29 12.45
C GLY A 401 -24.56 13.53 11.20
N ARG A 402 -23.22 13.41 11.29
CA ARG A 402 -22.31 13.56 10.14
C ARG A 402 -21.65 12.25 9.72
N ALA A 403 -21.82 11.17 10.48
CA ALA A 403 -21.24 9.87 10.16
C ALA A 403 -22.32 8.81 9.95
N SER A 404 -22.14 7.99 8.91
CA SER A 404 -22.95 6.79 8.69
C SER A 404 -22.14 5.72 7.96
N ALA A 405 -22.58 4.47 8.03
CA ALA A 405 -22.06 3.39 7.22
C ALA A 405 -23.21 2.57 6.65
N LEU A 406 -23.07 2.21 5.38
CA LEU A 406 -24.01 1.39 4.64
C LEU A 406 -23.37 0.03 4.37
N PHE A 407 -23.90 -1.00 5.03
CA PHE A 407 -23.57 -2.40 4.76
C PHE A 407 -24.47 -2.87 3.63
N GLN A 408 -23.89 -3.31 2.52
CA GLN A 408 -24.63 -3.74 1.33
C GLN A 408 -24.29 -5.17 0.97
N THR A 409 -25.28 -5.92 0.53
CA THR A 409 -25.09 -7.27 0.01
C THR A 409 -26.13 -7.61 -1.06
N LYS A 410 -25.98 -8.78 -1.67
CA LYS A 410 -26.92 -9.33 -2.65
C LYS A 410 -27.54 -10.62 -2.12
N ILE A 411 -28.87 -10.67 -2.10
CA ILE A 411 -29.65 -11.86 -1.77
C ILE A 411 -29.86 -12.68 -3.05
N GLU A 412 -29.31 -13.89 -3.08
CA GLU A 412 -29.41 -14.79 -4.24
C GLU A 412 -30.69 -15.63 -4.22
N LYS A 413 -31.24 -15.89 -3.04
CA LYS A 413 -32.47 -16.66 -2.84
C LYS A 413 -33.47 -15.83 -2.06
N ALA A 414 -34.62 -15.53 -2.66
CA ALA A 414 -35.69 -14.84 -1.95
C ALA A 414 -36.15 -15.68 -0.74
N GLY A 415 -36.48 -15.02 0.37
CA GLY A 415 -36.90 -15.67 1.60
C GLY A 415 -36.83 -14.76 2.82
N SER A 416 -37.10 -15.34 3.99
CA SER A 416 -37.00 -14.65 5.27
C SER A 416 -35.59 -14.76 5.83
N TYR A 417 -35.03 -13.64 6.28
CA TYR A 417 -33.70 -13.56 6.86
C TYR A 417 -33.76 -12.85 8.21
N THR A 418 -33.15 -13.45 9.23
CA THR A 418 -32.83 -12.77 10.48
C THR A 418 -31.63 -11.87 10.25
N VAL A 419 -31.84 -10.56 10.37
CA VAL A 419 -30.81 -9.54 10.22
C VAL A 419 -30.27 -9.19 11.60
N ARG A 420 -28.94 -9.23 11.75
CA ARG A 420 -28.26 -8.98 13.02
C ARG A 420 -27.10 -8.00 12.85
N LEU A 421 -26.82 -7.23 13.90
CA LEU A 421 -25.71 -6.27 13.96
C LEU A 421 -24.73 -6.70 15.05
N ALA A 422 -23.48 -6.94 14.69
CA ALA A 422 -22.41 -7.15 15.64
C ALA A 422 -21.89 -5.82 16.18
N TYR A 423 -21.48 -5.83 17.46
CA TYR A 423 -20.72 -4.76 18.08
C TYR A 423 -20.16 -5.22 19.44
N PRO A 424 -18.97 -4.74 19.84
CA PRO A 424 -18.48 -4.90 21.20
C PRO A 424 -19.17 -3.91 22.17
N PRO A 425 -19.78 -4.40 23.27
CA PRO A 425 -20.49 -3.56 24.22
C PRO A 425 -19.54 -2.78 25.13
N ASN A 426 -19.94 -1.56 25.52
CA ASN A 426 -19.27 -0.80 26.58
C ASN A 426 -20.19 0.28 27.18
N ASN A 427 -20.02 0.62 28.45
CA ASN A 427 -20.80 1.68 29.11
C ASN A 427 -20.68 3.06 28.45
N ASN A 428 -19.61 3.31 27.69
CA ASN A 428 -19.42 4.56 26.93
C ASN A 428 -20.08 4.57 25.54
N ARG A 429 -20.70 3.47 25.08
CA ARG A 429 -21.39 3.41 23.79
C ARG A 429 -22.73 4.11 23.85
N ALA A 430 -23.29 4.42 22.68
CA ALA A 430 -24.63 4.97 22.58
C ALA A 430 -25.70 3.94 22.96
N SER A 431 -26.74 4.39 23.64
CA SER A 431 -27.90 3.59 24.02
C SER A 431 -29.00 3.59 22.96
N ASN A 432 -28.85 4.41 21.93
CA ASN A 432 -29.88 4.75 20.96
C ASN A 432 -29.33 4.88 19.53
N VAL A 433 -28.44 3.98 19.11
CA VAL A 433 -27.85 4.00 17.75
C VAL A 433 -28.94 3.78 16.69
N PRO A 434 -29.19 4.73 15.78
CA PRO A 434 -30.16 4.55 14.70
C PRO A 434 -29.63 3.60 13.63
N VAL A 435 -30.44 2.59 13.33
CA VAL A 435 -30.21 1.58 12.30
C VAL A 435 -31.41 1.51 11.38
N GLU A 436 -31.18 1.52 10.07
CA GLU A 436 -32.21 1.40 9.05
C GLU A 436 -31.98 0.12 8.24
N VAL A 437 -32.92 -0.83 8.28
CA VAL A 437 -32.86 -2.08 7.52
C VAL A 437 -33.74 -1.93 6.28
N THR A 438 -33.15 -2.01 5.09
CA THR A 438 -33.90 -1.97 3.82
C THR A 438 -34.19 -3.39 3.36
N HIS A 439 -35.47 -3.76 3.28
CA HIS A 439 -35.95 -5.11 2.95
C HIS A 439 -37.12 -5.03 1.95
N GLY A 440 -37.70 -6.18 1.56
CA GLY A 440 -38.73 -6.24 0.52
C GLY A 440 -40.02 -5.46 0.82
N GLY A 441 -40.29 -5.19 2.10
CA GLY A 441 -41.45 -4.44 2.58
C GLY A 441 -41.21 -2.94 2.77
N GLY A 442 -39.98 -2.46 2.58
CA GLY A 442 -39.61 -1.05 2.81
C GLY A 442 -38.39 -0.90 3.71
N VAL A 443 -38.39 0.15 4.53
CA VAL A 443 -37.29 0.46 5.46
C VAL A 443 -37.79 0.41 6.89
N GLU A 444 -37.23 -0.49 7.69
CA GLU A 444 -37.49 -0.59 9.12
C GLU A 444 -36.46 0.26 9.90
N LYS A 445 -36.91 0.98 10.94
CA LYS A 445 -36.06 1.88 11.74
C LYS A 445 -35.96 1.42 13.18
N ILE A 446 -34.75 1.11 13.61
CA ILE A 446 -34.47 0.46 14.89
C ILE A 446 -33.48 1.33 15.67
N LEU A 447 -33.65 1.40 17.00
CA LEU A 447 -32.66 1.97 17.90
C LEU A 447 -31.95 0.85 18.64
N VAL A 448 -30.63 0.76 18.49
CA VAL A 448 -29.80 -0.27 19.11
C VAL A 448 -29.06 0.30 20.33
N ASN A 449 -29.11 -0.43 21.44
CA ASN A 449 -28.40 -0.07 22.67
C ASN A 449 -27.05 -0.78 22.76
N GLN A 450 -26.00 -0.12 22.27
CA GLN A 450 -24.65 -0.69 22.25
C GLN A 450 -23.95 -0.69 23.62
N LYS A 451 -24.61 -0.23 24.68
CA LYS A 451 -24.12 -0.42 26.07
C LYS A 451 -24.32 -1.85 26.54
N LYS A 452 -25.31 -2.56 25.99
CA LYS A 452 -25.67 -3.92 26.39
C LYS A 452 -25.01 -4.92 25.45
N ALA A 453 -24.47 -5.98 26.05
CA ALA A 453 -23.93 -7.10 25.28
C ALA A 453 -25.05 -7.79 24.48
N PRO A 454 -24.80 -8.14 23.21
CA PRO A 454 -25.71 -8.99 22.45
C PRO A 454 -25.93 -10.34 23.13
N SER A 455 -27.10 -10.93 22.93
CA SER A 455 -27.52 -12.17 23.63
C SER A 455 -26.69 -13.39 23.27
N ASP A 456 -26.19 -13.49 22.03
CA ASP A 456 -25.29 -14.56 21.58
C ASP A 456 -23.79 -14.22 21.79
N GLY A 457 -23.51 -13.07 22.42
CA GLY A 457 -22.17 -12.58 22.69
C GLY A 457 -21.51 -11.82 21.54
N LEU A 458 -22.12 -11.77 20.34
CA LEU A 458 -21.53 -11.09 19.18
C LEU A 458 -22.53 -10.23 18.40
N PHE A 459 -23.73 -10.75 18.12
CA PHE A 459 -24.74 -10.18 17.23
C PHE A 459 -26.05 -9.84 17.96
N GLU A 460 -26.46 -8.59 17.89
CA GLU A 460 -27.80 -8.16 18.33
C GLU A 460 -28.79 -8.34 17.18
N THR A 461 -29.93 -8.97 17.46
CA THR A 461 -30.97 -9.20 16.44
C THR A 461 -31.75 -7.91 16.17
N LEU A 462 -31.73 -7.45 14.92
CA LEU A 462 -32.51 -6.30 14.46
C LEU A 462 -33.95 -6.69 14.13
N GLY A 463 -34.13 -7.90 13.60
CA GLY A 463 -35.43 -8.47 13.27
C GLY A 463 -35.31 -9.55 12.20
N THR A 464 -36.45 -10.15 11.86
CA THR A 464 -36.57 -11.06 10.72
C THR A 464 -37.40 -10.37 9.64
N PHE A 465 -36.87 -10.32 8.43
CA PHE A 465 -37.47 -9.60 7.32
C PHE A 465 -37.44 -10.45 6.05
N ASP A 466 -38.44 -10.26 5.19
CA ASP A 466 -38.48 -10.90 3.88
C ASP A 466 -37.70 -10.08 2.85
N PHE A 467 -36.83 -10.77 2.10
CA PHE A 467 -36.01 -10.19 1.05
C PHE A 467 -36.33 -10.83 -0.30
N PRO A 468 -36.57 -10.04 -1.36
CA PRO A 468 -36.56 -10.54 -2.73
C PRO A 468 -35.11 -10.85 -3.16
N VAL A 469 -34.95 -11.54 -4.29
CA VAL A 469 -33.65 -11.64 -4.97
C VAL A 469 -33.25 -10.23 -5.40
N GLY A 470 -32.05 -9.79 -5.02
CA GLY A 470 -31.58 -8.44 -5.31
C GLY A 470 -30.71 -7.84 -4.20
N GLU A 471 -30.63 -6.51 -4.16
CA GLU A 471 -29.84 -5.77 -3.17
C GLU A 471 -30.53 -5.76 -1.81
N ALA A 472 -29.74 -5.89 -0.74
CA ALA A 472 -30.14 -5.72 0.64
C ALA A 472 -29.14 -4.79 1.33
N SER A 473 -29.62 -3.97 2.27
CA SER A 473 -28.72 -3.07 3.00
C SER A 473 -29.17 -2.74 4.41
N VAL A 474 -28.18 -2.52 5.27
CA VAL A 474 -28.36 -1.96 6.62
C VAL A 474 -27.53 -0.70 6.74
N LYS A 475 -28.17 0.40 7.14
CA LYS A 475 -27.50 1.67 7.39
C LYS A 475 -27.43 1.93 8.88
N VAL A 476 -26.23 2.23 9.38
CA VAL A 476 -26.00 2.67 10.76
C VAL A 476 -25.58 4.14 10.73
N SER A 477 -26.12 4.98 11.62
CA SER A 477 -25.75 6.40 11.69
C SER A 477 -25.44 6.85 13.11
N ASN A 478 -24.76 7.99 13.27
CA ASN A 478 -24.55 8.62 14.57
C ASN A 478 -25.49 9.81 14.85
N THR A 479 -26.64 9.86 14.17
CA THR A 479 -27.62 10.93 14.32
C THR A 479 -28.29 10.86 15.69
N GLY A 480 -28.16 11.91 16.51
CA GLY A 480 -28.86 12.00 17.81
C GLY A 480 -28.40 11.00 18.88
N THR A 481 -27.25 10.36 18.70
CA THR A 481 -26.74 9.35 19.64
C THR A 481 -26.11 9.96 20.89
N ASP A 482 -26.30 9.31 22.03
CA ASP A 482 -25.85 9.76 23.36
C ASP A 482 -24.46 9.24 23.81
N GLY A 483 -23.72 8.57 22.93
CA GLY A 483 -22.41 7.99 23.20
C GLY A 483 -21.67 7.56 21.94
N TYR A 484 -20.61 6.77 22.08
CA TYR A 484 -19.87 6.23 20.93
C TYR A 484 -20.75 5.31 20.08
N VAL A 485 -20.72 5.49 18.77
CA VAL A 485 -21.35 4.54 17.82
C VAL A 485 -20.29 3.60 17.30
N ILE A 486 -20.57 2.30 17.36
CA ILE A 486 -19.69 1.24 16.88
C ILE A 486 -20.26 0.60 15.63
N LEU A 487 -19.38 0.32 14.69
CA LEU A 487 -19.64 -0.46 13.49
C LEU A 487 -18.70 -1.66 13.52
N ASP A 488 -19.27 -2.85 13.44
CA ASP A 488 -18.52 -4.10 13.34
C ASP A 488 -19.06 -4.87 12.15
N ALA A 489 -20.04 -5.77 12.27
CA ALA A 489 -20.58 -6.48 11.09
C ALA A 489 -22.10 -6.53 11.05
N VAL A 490 -22.65 -6.72 9.86
CA VAL A 490 -24.07 -7.05 9.66
C VAL A 490 -24.16 -8.45 9.07
N GLN A 491 -25.11 -9.23 9.57
CA GLN A 491 -25.35 -10.59 9.13
C GLN A 491 -26.80 -10.79 8.69
N TRP A 492 -26.98 -11.41 7.53
CA TRP A 492 -28.24 -11.93 7.02
C TRP A 492 -28.20 -13.45 7.13
N LEU A 493 -28.83 -13.98 8.18
CA LEU A 493 -28.97 -15.42 8.40
C LEU A 493 -30.32 -15.87 7.82
N PRO A 494 -30.39 -16.83 6.89
CA PRO A 494 -31.67 -17.42 6.49
C PRO A 494 -32.43 -17.89 7.73
N ALA A 495 -33.68 -17.45 7.89
CA ALA A 495 -34.52 -17.98 8.96
C ALA A 495 -34.75 -19.47 8.70
N GLU A 496 -34.58 -20.32 9.71
CA GLU A 496 -35.01 -21.73 9.61
C GLU A 496 -36.53 -21.76 9.36
N GLU A 497 -36.97 -22.59 8.40
CA GLU A 497 -38.40 -22.81 8.09
C GLU A 497 -39.17 -23.43 9.27
#